data_AF-A0A950D2I1-F1
#
_entry.id   AF-A0A950D2I1-F1
#
_cell.length_a   1.000
_cell.length_b   1.000
_cell.length_c   1.000
_cell.angle_alpha   90.00
_cell.angle_beta   90.00
_cell.angle_gamma   90.00
#
_symmetry.space_group_name_H-M   'P 1'
#
loop_
_entity.id
_entity.type
_entity.pdbx_description
1 polymer ?
#
loop_
_entity_poly.entity_id
_entity_poly.type
_entity_poly.pdbx_seq_one_letter_code
_entity_poly.pdbx_strand_id
1 'polypeptide(L)'
;MQAFEASNGYFDQAAALVDLTDNMRTLMVTPDCELWVEVMSERDSDEIGNFLGDLVQHDNARGPFKGGLRSHPHVDGMPPPTSVASDRPSTCPPPP
;
A
#
# COMPACT_ATOMS: atom_id res chain seq x y z
N MET A 1 -9.60 -10.75 -12.88
CA MET A 1 -9.94 -9.47 -12.23
C MET A 1 -8.99 -9.32 -11.07
N GLN A 2 -8.17 -8.28 -11.06
CA GLN A 2 -7.27 -8.06 -9.93
C GLN A 2 -8.08 -7.72 -8.68
N ALA A 3 -7.59 -8.09 -7.50
CA ALA A 3 -8.29 -7.85 -6.23
C ALA A 3 -8.57 -6.35 -6.00
N PHE A 4 -7.68 -5.48 -6.48
CA PHE A 4 -7.81 -4.04 -6.44
C PHE A 4 -9.00 -3.53 -7.28
N GLU A 5 -9.13 -3.99 -8.53
CA GLU A 5 -10.23 -3.59 -9.43
C GLU A 5 -11.60 -3.97 -8.86
N ALA A 6 -11.71 -5.17 -8.29
CA ALA A 6 -12.95 -5.63 -7.66
C ALA A 6 -13.31 -4.75 -6.45
N SER A 7 -12.33 -4.44 -5.60
CA SER A 7 -12.52 -3.56 -4.43
C SER A 7 -13.00 -2.16 -4.82
N ASN A 8 -12.39 -1.56 -5.85
CA ASN A 8 -12.79 -0.25 -6.35
C ASN A 8 -14.20 -0.27 -6.95
N GLY A 9 -14.56 -1.34 -7.66
CA GLY A 9 -15.92 -1.50 -8.19
C GLY A 9 -17.00 -1.53 -7.09
N TYR A 10 -16.72 -2.18 -5.95
CA TYR A 10 -17.64 -2.15 -4.79
C TYR A 10 -17.67 -0.78 -4.11
N PHE A 11 -16.52 -0.12 -4.00
CA PHE A 11 -16.43 1.23 -3.47
C PHE A 11 -17.26 2.23 -4.31
N ASP A 12 -17.12 2.20 -5.63
CA ASP A 12 -17.84 3.12 -6.53
C ASP A 12 -19.36 2.96 -6.43
N GLN A 13 -19.84 1.71 -6.30
CA GLN A 13 -21.25 1.43 -6.07
C GLN A 13 -21.73 2.03 -4.74
N ALA A 14 -20.97 1.84 -3.65
CA ALA A 14 -21.31 2.40 -2.35
C ALA A 14 -21.27 3.93 -2.36
N ALA A 15 -20.26 4.53 -3.00
CA ALA A 15 -20.11 5.98 -3.15
C ALA A 15 -21.27 6.62 -3.92
N ALA A 16 -21.79 5.93 -4.94
CA ALA A 16 -22.97 6.38 -5.68
C ALA A 16 -24.25 6.33 -4.84
N LEU A 17 -24.41 5.32 -3.98
CA LEU A 17 -25.59 5.18 -3.11
C LEU A 17 -25.68 6.26 -2.03
N VAL A 18 -24.53 6.76 -1.54
CA VAL A 18 -24.47 7.78 -0.47
C VAL A 18 -24.24 9.20 -1.00
N ASP A 19 -24.30 9.39 -2.32
CA ASP A 19 -24.05 10.67 -3.01
C ASP A 19 -22.72 11.33 -2.59
N LEU A 20 -21.66 10.52 -2.56
CA LEU A 20 -20.33 10.98 -2.16
C LEU A 20 -19.74 11.90 -3.23
N THR A 21 -19.20 13.05 -2.82
CA THR A 21 -18.55 14.02 -3.72
C THR A 21 -17.29 13.45 -4.37
N ASP A 22 -16.96 13.92 -5.57
CA ASP A 22 -15.80 13.45 -6.34
C ASP A 22 -14.46 13.67 -5.60
N ASN A 23 -14.37 14.74 -4.83
CA ASN A 23 -13.19 15.01 -4.00
C ASN A 23 -13.01 13.94 -2.93
N MET A 24 -14.10 13.55 -2.25
CA MET A 24 -14.06 12.51 -1.22
C MET A 24 -13.84 11.12 -1.83
N ARG A 25 -14.36 10.86 -3.04
CA ARG A 25 -14.05 9.63 -3.79
C ARG A 25 -12.57 9.52 -4.09
N THR A 26 -11.98 10.59 -4.61
CA THR A 26 -10.54 10.64 -4.94
C THR A 26 -9.69 10.39 -3.70
N LEU A 27 -10.06 11.01 -2.58
CA LEU A 27 -9.36 10.84 -1.31
C LEU A 27 -9.46 9.40 -0.79
N MET A 28 -10.64 8.77 -0.82
CA MET A 28 -10.81 7.41 -0.29
C MET A 28 -10.33 6.29 -1.21
N VAL A 29 -10.12 6.53 -2.52
CA VAL A 29 -9.53 5.53 -3.42
C VAL A 29 -8.01 5.52 -3.30
N THR A 30 -7.41 6.67 -2.99
CA THR A 30 -5.95 6.82 -2.93
C THR A 30 -5.47 6.51 -1.52
N PRO A 31 -4.52 5.57 -1.32
CA PRO A 31 -3.95 5.35 0.00
C PRO A 31 -3.13 6.56 0.47
N ASP A 32 -3.23 6.88 1.77
CA ASP A 32 -2.43 7.92 2.41
C ASP A 32 -0.92 7.72 2.20
N CYS A 33 -0.46 6.47 2.28
CA CYS A 33 0.94 6.13 2.07
C CYS A 33 1.14 4.69 1.59
N GLU A 34 2.16 4.53 0.75
CA GLU A 34 2.73 3.23 0.40
C GLU A 34 4.23 3.24 0.73
N LEU A 35 4.65 2.33 1.60
CA LEU A 35 6.05 2.15 1.97
C LEU A 35 6.60 0.88 1.32
N TRP A 36 7.79 0.98 0.74
CA TRP A 36 8.54 -0.14 0.18
C TRP A 36 9.81 -0.35 0.99
N VAL A 37 10.08 -1.58 1.39
CA VAL A 37 11.27 -1.94 2.16
C VAL A 37 11.97 -3.15 1.56
N GLU A 38 13.30 -3.14 1.62
CA GLU A 38 14.13 -4.31 1.40
C GLU A 38 14.57 -4.84 2.77
N VAL A 39 14.27 -6.10 3.05
CA VAL A 39 14.64 -6.79 4.29
C VAL A 39 15.70 -7.82 3.95
N MET A 40 16.94 -7.50 4.33
CA MET A 40 18.08 -8.41 4.21
C MET A 40 18.16 -9.28 5.46
N SER A 41 18.18 -10.59 5.30
CA SER A 41 18.32 -11.53 6.41
C SER A 41 19.36 -12.59 6.09
N GLU A 42 20.23 -12.88 7.05
CA GLU A 42 21.06 -14.07 7.04
C GLU A 42 20.15 -15.29 7.19
N ARG A 43 20.39 -16.31 6.36
CA ARG A 43 19.67 -17.58 6.39
C ARG A 43 20.47 -18.60 7.19
N ASP A 44 19.81 -19.68 7.60
CA ASP A 44 20.45 -20.83 8.26
C ASP A 44 21.54 -21.50 7.40
N SER A 45 21.61 -21.17 6.09
CA SER A 45 22.65 -21.63 5.15
C SER A 45 23.86 -20.70 5.06
N ASP A 46 23.99 -19.71 5.95
CA ASP A 46 25.00 -18.63 5.92
C ASP A 46 24.91 -17.73 4.67
N GLU A 47 23.83 -17.82 3.89
CA GLU A 47 23.58 -16.95 2.73
C GLU A 47 22.72 -15.75 3.12
N ILE A 48 22.96 -14.60 2.49
CA ILE A 48 22.10 -13.41 2.63
C ILE A 48 20.91 -13.52 1.67
N GLY A 49 19.70 -13.55 2.21
CA GLY A 49 18.46 -13.41 1.44
C GLY A 49 17.98 -11.96 1.40
N ASN A 50 17.55 -11.49 0.23
CA ASN A 50 16.81 -10.24 0.07
C ASN A 50 15.31 -10.53 -0.06
N PHE A 51 14.50 -9.85 0.74
CA PHE A 51 13.04 -9.93 0.70
C PHE A 51 12.45 -8.54 0.51
N LEU A 52 11.57 -8.40 -0.48
CA LEU A 52 10.81 -7.18 -0.69
C LEU A 52 9.53 -7.22 0.15
N GLY A 53 9.24 -6.12 0.84
CA GLY A 53 8.00 -5.94 1.56
C GLY A 53 7.38 -4.58 1.27
N ASP A 54 6.06 -4.53 1.38
CA ASP A 54 5.28 -3.31 1.23
C ASP A 54 4.32 -3.12 2.41
N LEU A 55 4.04 -1.87 2.74
CA LEU A 55 3.01 -1.49 3.70
C LEU A 55 2.16 -0.38 3.09
N VAL A 56 0.90 -0.71 2.79
CA VAL A 56 -0.11 0.25 2.35
C VAL A 56 -0.90 0.74 3.55
N GLN A 57 -0.77 2.03 3.86
CA GLN A 57 -1.55 2.75 4.85
C GLN A 57 -2.65 3.52 4.12
N HIS A 58 -3.88 3.01 4.17
CA HIS A 58 -4.95 3.51 3.31
C HIS A 58 -5.65 4.76 3.85
N ASP A 59 -6.17 4.71 5.08
CA ASP A 59 -6.85 5.84 5.73
C ASP A 59 -6.74 5.71 7.27
N ASN A 60 -6.48 6.82 7.97
CA ASN A 60 -6.47 6.91 9.43
C ASN A 60 -7.50 7.90 10.01
N ALA A 61 -8.49 8.34 9.23
CA ALA A 61 -9.44 9.37 9.65
C ALA A 61 -10.24 8.99 10.91
N ARG A 62 -10.30 7.70 11.24
CA ARG A 62 -11.02 7.15 12.41
C ARG A 62 -10.10 6.61 13.52
N GLY A 63 -8.79 6.84 13.44
CA GLY A 63 -7.81 6.37 14.42
C GLY A 63 -6.60 5.67 13.78
N PRO A 64 -5.72 5.04 14.59
CA PRO A 64 -4.51 4.39 14.08
C PRO A 64 -4.79 3.35 12.99
N PHE A 65 -3.89 3.25 12.01
CA PHE A 65 -3.99 2.26 10.93
C PHE A 65 -4.10 0.84 11.47
N LYS A 66 -4.86 0.00 10.77
CA LYS A 66 -5.01 -1.42 11.09
C LYS A 66 -4.97 -2.27 9.83
N GLY A 67 -4.07 -3.26 9.83
CA GLY A 67 -3.95 -4.28 8.80
C GLY A 67 -3.40 -5.58 9.37
N GLY A 68 -3.30 -6.59 8.50
CA GLY A 68 -2.54 -7.82 8.76
C GLY A 68 -1.29 -7.86 7.89
N LEU A 69 -0.31 -8.67 8.28
CA LEU A 69 0.87 -8.95 7.47
C LEU A 69 0.67 -10.26 6.71
N ARG A 70 1.09 -10.30 5.44
CA ARG A 70 1.00 -11.49 4.61
C ARG A 70 2.39 -11.90 4.14
N SER A 71 2.79 -13.12 4.49
CA SER A 71 4.02 -13.75 4.00
C SER A 71 3.65 -14.80 2.96
N HIS A 72 3.64 -14.42 1.68
CA HIS A 72 3.30 -15.34 0.59
C HIS A 72 4.07 -14.98 -0.70
N PRO A 73 4.51 -15.95 -1.53
CA PRO A 73 5.32 -15.66 -2.72
C PRO A 73 4.60 -14.84 -3.81
N HIS A 74 3.27 -14.84 -3.80
CA HIS A 74 2.41 -14.11 -4.74
C HIS A 74 1.77 -12.89 -4.06
N VAL A 75 2.44 -12.26 -3.11
CA VAL A 75 2.03 -10.93 -2.66
C VAL A 75 2.43 -9.96 -3.77
N ASP A 76 1.44 -9.38 -4.42
CA ASP A 76 1.65 -8.41 -5.49
C ASP A 76 1.89 -7.04 -4.86
N GLY A 77 3.15 -6.65 -4.85
CA GLY A 77 3.59 -5.30 -4.59
C GLY A 77 4.79 -5.00 -5.49
N MET A 78 4.59 -4.23 -6.55
CA MET A 78 5.70 -3.84 -7.42
C MET A 78 6.35 -2.57 -6.85
N PRO A 79 7.62 -2.62 -6.43
CA PRO A 79 8.33 -1.39 -6.11
C PRO A 79 8.44 -0.52 -7.38
N PRO A 80 8.40 0.82 -7.25
CA PRO A 80 8.70 1.69 -8.39
C PRO A 80 10.11 1.36 -8.93
N PRO A 81 10.36 1.46 -10.25
CA PRO A 81 11.69 1.22 -10.81
C PRO A 81 12.72 2.07 -10.07
N THR A 82 13.82 1.44 -9.67
CA THR A 82 14.88 1.92 -8.77
C THR A 82 15.56 3.23 -9.19
N SER A 83 15.25 3.78 -10.37
CA SER A 83 15.72 5.10 -10.82
C SER A 83 14.77 6.26 -10.50
N VAL A 84 13.60 6.00 -9.90
CA VAL A 84 12.56 7.03 -9.65
C VAL A 84 12.17 7.12 -8.17
N ALA A 85 12.90 6.43 -7.29
CA ALA A 85 12.64 6.41 -5.85
C ALA A 85 13.29 7.59 -5.09
N SER A 86 14.32 8.26 -5.66
CA SER A 86 14.90 9.45 -4.99
C SER A 86 14.03 10.71 -5.12
N ASP A 87 13.22 10.79 -6.17
CA ASP A 87 12.55 12.03 -6.58
C ASP A 87 11.03 12.00 -6.37
N ARG A 88 10.47 10.86 -5.93
CA ARG A 88 9.13 10.85 -5.36
C ARG A 88 9.26 11.10 -3.86
N PRO A 89 8.76 12.22 -3.33
CA PRO A 89 8.70 12.38 -1.88
C PRO A 89 7.94 11.17 -1.33
N SER A 90 8.43 10.60 -0.22
CA SER A 90 7.63 9.63 0.52
C SER A 90 6.24 10.21 0.69
N THR A 91 5.22 9.56 0.13
CA THR A 91 3.83 9.98 0.37
C THR A 91 3.48 9.81 1.85
N CYS A 92 4.22 8.94 2.55
CA CYS A 92 4.27 8.94 4.01
C CYS A 92 4.89 10.24 4.55
N PRO A 93 4.15 11.03 5.35
CA PRO A 93 4.79 11.97 6.25
C PRO A 93 5.75 11.21 7.18
N PRO A 94 6.90 11.79 7.55
CA PRO A 94 7.80 11.16 8.52
C PRO A 94 7.05 10.97 9.86
N PRO A 95 7.32 9.88 10.60
CA PRO A 95 6.79 9.73 11.95
C PRO A 95 7.23 10.92 12.82
N PRO A 96 6.40 11.33 13.81
CA PRO A 96 6.73 12.44 14.71
C PRO A 96 8.00 12.19 15.53
#